data_AF-A5G4I5-F1
#
_entry.id   AF-A5G4I5-F1
#
_cell.length_a   1.000
_cell.length_b   1.000
_cell.length_c   1.000
_cell.angle_alpha   90.00
_cell.angle_beta   90.00
_cell.angle_gamma   90.00
#
_symmetry.space_group_name_H-M   'P 1'
#
loop_
_entity.id
_entity.type
_entity.pdbx_description
1 polymer ?
#
loop_
_entity_poly.entity_id
_entity_poly.type
_entity_poly.pdbx_seq_one_letter_code
_entity_poly.pdbx_strand_id
1 'polypeptide(L)'
;MSREEIKELIVSSLKLSITPAEIPDAVSLNEEIGLDSINALELASSLEEKYDVTISDDQIYKVLESVNTIHSFITTQTGGAA
;
A
#
# COMPACT_ATOMS: atom_id res chain seq x y z
N MET A 1 -7.44 10.99 -2.82
CA MET A 1 -6.84 10.00 -1.92
C MET A 1 -5.51 10.54 -1.43
N SER A 2 -5.30 10.53 -0.11
CA SER A 2 -4.11 11.07 0.55
C SER A 2 -3.13 9.97 0.94
N ARG A 3 -1.85 10.32 1.10
CA ARG A 3 -0.82 9.39 1.56
C ARG A 3 -1.05 8.95 3.02
N GLU A 4 -1.69 9.78 3.83
CA GLU A 4 -2.01 9.47 5.22
C GLU A 4 -2.97 8.28 5.32
N GLU A 5 -4.03 8.26 4.50
CA GLU A 5 -5.01 7.15 4.47
C GLU A 5 -4.36 5.81 4.07
N ILE A 6 -3.33 5.84 3.22
CA ILE A 6 -2.55 4.65 2.86
C ILE A 6 -1.78 4.16 4.08
N LYS A 7 -1.10 5.05 4.79
CA LYS A 7 -0.29 4.70 5.96
C LYS A 7 -1.16 4.16 7.09
N GLU A 8 -2.33 4.75 7.31
CA GLU A 8 -3.33 4.22 8.26
C GLU A 8 -3.75 2.80 7.89
N LEU A 9 -4.00 2.54 6.59
CA LEU A 9 -4.32 1.20 6.12
C LEU A 9 -3.16 0.23 6.35
N ILE A 10 -1.92 0.63 6.04
CA ILE A 10 -0.73 -0.21 6.26
C ILE A 10 -0.60 -0.58 7.74
N VAL A 11 -0.65 0.40 8.64
CA VAL A 11 -0.54 0.16 10.09
C VAL A 11 -1.67 -0.74 10.59
N SER A 12 -2.90 -0.52 10.11
CA SER A 12 -4.07 -1.32 10.51
C SER A 12 -4.05 -2.74 9.96
N SER A 13 -3.77 -2.92 8.66
CA SER A 13 -3.72 -4.24 8.01
C SER A 13 -2.58 -5.08 8.57
N LEU A 14 -1.40 -4.48 8.77
CA LEU A 14 -0.22 -5.20 9.26
C LEU A 14 -0.09 -5.22 10.78
N LYS A 15 -1.04 -4.61 11.51
CA LYS A 15 -1.05 -4.49 12.98
C LYS A 15 0.29 -3.99 13.54
N LEU A 16 0.87 -2.99 12.87
CA LEU A 16 2.16 -2.44 13.28
C LEU A 16 2.03 -1.72 14.63
N SER A 17 3.11 -1.75 15.40
CA SER A 17 3.19 -1.02 16.68
C SER A 17 3.58 0.46 16.52
N ILE A 18 3.89 0.89 15.29
CA ILE A 18 4.24 2.28 14.95
C ILE A 18 3.02 3.06 14.46
N THR A 19 3.12 4.37 14.50
CA THR A 19 2.08 5.26 13.99
C THR A 19 2.24 5.54 12.49
N PRO A 20 1.16 5.87 11.76
CA PRO A 20 1.24 6.25 10.34
C PRO A 20 2.27 7.36 10.08
N ALA A 21 2.37 8.34 10.97
CA ALA A 21 3.31 9.45 10.87
C ALA A 21 4.78 9.02 10.91
N GLU A 22 5.09 7.86 11.47
CA GLU A 22 6.45 7.30 11.53
C GLU A 22 6.87 6.60 10.23
N ILE A 23 5.94 6.37 9.30
CA ILE A 23 6.22 5.75 7.99
C ILE A 23 6.55 6.86 6.98
N PRO A 24 7.80 6.98 6.49
CA PRO A 24 8.14 7.95 5.45
C PRO A 24 7.51 7.57 4.10
N ASP A 25 7.14 8.56 3.29
CA ASP A 25 6.42 8.28 2.03
C ASP A 25 7.23 7.50 0.99
N ALA A 26 8.56 7.64 1.03
CA ALA A 26 9.50 7.11 0.06
C ALA A 26 10.31 5.91 0.57
N VAL A 27 10.04 5.42 1.79
CA VAL A 27 10.74 4.29 2.37
C VAL A 27 10.34 2.99 1.66
N SER A 28 11.27 2.03 1.56
CA SER A 28 10.92 0.68 1.10
C SER A 28 10.13 -0.03 2.19
N LEU A 29 8.84 -0.25 1.97
CA LEU A 29 7.98 -0.97 2.92
C LEU A 29 8.40 -2.45 3.01
N ASN A 30 8.92 -3.00 1.92
CA ASN A 30 9.43 -4.37 1.89
C ASN A 30 10.61 -4.54 2.85
N GLU A 31 11.57 -3.62 2.83
CA GLU A 31 12.77 -3.71 3.68
C GLU A 31 12.53 -3.21 5.11
N GLU A 32 11.79 -2.11 5.28
CA GLU A 32 11.74 -1.39 6.55
C GLU A 32 10.55 -1.80 7.43
N ILE A 33 9.44 -2.22 6.82
CA ILE A 33 8.29 -2.78 7.53
C ILE A 33 8.37 -4.31 7.56
N GLY A 34 9.13 -4.93 6.64
CA GLY A 34 9.27 -6.37 6.56
C GLY A 34 7.99 -7.03 6.04
N LEU A 35 7.48 -6.54 4.91
CA LEU A 35 6.37 -7.19 4.21
C LEU A 35 6.78 -8.61 3.79
N ASP A 36 6.31 -9.61 4.53
CA ASP A 36 6.37 -11.00 4.13
C ASP A 36 5.27 -11.31 3.10
N SER A 37 5.34 -12.50 2.52
CA SER A 37 4.43 -12.91 1.44
C SER A 37 2.96 -12.92 1.85
N ILE A 38 2.65 -13.15 3.13
CA ILE A 38 1.27 -13.17 3.64
C ILE A 38 0.77 -11.73 3.84
N ASN A 39 1.56 -10.89 4.51
CA ASN A 39 1.23 -9.50 4.78
C ASN A 39 1.07 -8.68 3.51
N ALA A 40 1.91 -8.94 2.50
CA ALA A 40 1.80 -8.30 1.19
C ALA A 40 0.47 -8.63 0.49
N LEU A 41 0.03 -9.89 0.55
CA LEU A 41 -1.26 -10.32 -0.01
C LEU A 41 -2.45 -9.69 0.75
N GLU A 42 -2.39 -9.64 2.09
CA GLU A 42 -3.43 -9.03 2.92
C GLU A 42 -3.55 -7.52 2.67
N LEU A 43 -2.42 -6.82 2.59
CA LEU A 43 -2.40 -5.40 2.27
C LEU A 43 -2.89 -5.14 0.84
N ALA A 44 -2.45 -5.93 -0.14
CA ALA A 44 -2.93 -5.81 -1.51
C ALA A 44 -4.46 -5.98 -1.58
N SER A 45 -5.00 -7.04 -0.99
CA SER A 45 -6.45 -7.28 -0.93
C SER A 45 -7.20 -6.15 -0.23
N SER A 46 -6.64 -5.60 0.86
CA SER A 46 -7.22 -4.44 1.56
C SER A 46 -7.27 -3.18 0.68
N LEU A 47 -6.24 -2.97 -0.16
CA LEU A 47 -6.20 -1.85 -1.10
C LEU A 47 -7.22 -2.03 -2.22
N GLU A 48 -7.33 -3.25 -2.77
CA GLU A 48 -8.30 -3.58 -3.82
C GLU A 48 -9.73 -3.35 -3.34
N GLU A 49 -10.11 -3.86 -2.16
CA GLU A 49 -11.44 -3.69 -1.58
C GLU A 49 -11.75 -2.22 -1.25
N LYS A 50 -10.80 -1.51 -0.65
CA LYS A 50 -11.02 -0.13 -0.19
C LYS A 50 -11.07 0.89 -1.34
N TYR A 51 -10.30 0.66 -2.40
CA TYR A 51 -10.12 1.64 -3.48
C TYR A 51 -10.67 1.18 -4.84
N ASP A 52 -11.31 0.02 -4.90
CA ASP A 52 -11.87 -0.59 -6.13
C ASP A 52 -10.80 -0.70 -7.24
N VAL A 53 -9.61 -1.15 -6.86
CA VAL A 53 -8.48 -1.37 -7.78
C VAL A 53 -8.18 -2.86 -7.91
N THR A 54 -7.38 -3.24 -8.91
CA THR A 54 -6.91 -4.62 -9.10
C THR A 54 -5.39 -4.62 -9.18
N ILE A 55 -4.75 -5.40 -8.33
CA ILE A 55 -3.30 -5.57 -8.25
C ILE A 55 -2.98 -7.01 -8.64
N SER A 56 -2.31 -7.20 -9.76
CA SER A 56 -1.89 -8.55 -10.17
C SER A 56 -0.80 -9.10 -9.27
N ASP A 57 -0.76 -10.42 -9.05
CA ASP A 57 0.20 -11.11 -8.18
C ASP A 57 1.68 -10.74 -8.48
N ASP A 58 2.03 -10.58 -9.77
CA ASP A 58 3.37 -10.20 -10.22
C ASP A 58 3.73 -8.72 -9.96
N GLN A 59 2.71 -7.92 -9.62
CA GLN A 59 2.82 -6.50 -9.33
C GLN A 59 2.76 -6.19 -7.85
N ILE A 60 2.25 -7.09 -6.99
CA ILE A 60 2.07 -6.84 -5.55
C ILE A 60 3.31 -6.22 -4.92
N TYR A 61 4.47 -6.88 -5.02
CA TYR A 61 5.71 -6.37 -4.43
C TYR A 61 6.20 -5.05 -5.05
N LYS A 62 5.90 -4.81 -6.33
CA LYS A 62 6.25 -3.55 -7.01
C LYS A 62 5.35 -2.42 -6.55
N VAL A 63 4.05 -2.67 -6.40
CA VAL A 63 3.06 -1.67 -5.98
C VAL A 63 3.26 -1.32 -4.51
N LEU A 64 3.49 -2.33 -3.67
CA LEU A 64 3.72 -2.19 -2.23
C LEU A 64 5.15 -1.75 -1.87
N GLU A 65 5.96 -1.29 -2.82
CA GLU A 65 7.33 -0.86 -2.56
C GLU A 65 7.38 0.35 -1.62
N SER A 66 6.53 1.36 -1.84
CA SER A 66 6.49 2.56 -1.00
C SER A 66 5.09 3.17 -0.96
N VAL A 67 4.81 4.02 0.03
CA VAL A 67 3.55 4.76 0.12
C VAL A 67 3.32 5.60 -1.15
N ASN A 68 4.39 6.21 -1.69
CA ASN A 68 4.33 6.94 -2.94
C ASN A 68 3.95 6.05 -4.13
N THR A 69 4.47 4.82 -4.18
CA THR A 69 4.15 3.87 -5.25
C THR A 69 2.69 3.44 -5.17
N ILE A 70 2.20 3.12 -3.98
CA ILE A 70 0.78 2.77 -3.74
C ILE A 70 -0.13 3.94 -4.15
N HIS A 71 0.20 5.16 -3.71
CA HIS A 71 -0.56 6.38 -4.04
C HIS A 71 -0.63 6.61 -5.55
N SER A 72 0.51 6.48 -6.23
CA SER A 72 0.61 6.66 -7.68
C SER A 72 -0.17 5.59 -8.44
N PHE A 73 -0.09 4.33 -8.00
CA PHE A 73 -0.82 3.21 -8.58
C PHE A 73 -2.33 3.41 -8.48
N ILE A 74 -2.84 3.72 -7.29
CA ILE A 74 -4.26 3.93 -7.05
C ILE A 74 -4.77 5.15 -7.81
N THR A 75 -4.01 6.25 -7.81
CA THR A 75 -4.38 7.45 -8.58
C THR A 75 -4.45 7.17 -10.08
N THR A 76 -3.57 6.29 -10.59
CA THR A 76 -3.58 5.90 -12.01
C THR A 76 -4.78 5.01 -12.34
N GLN A 77 -5.11 4.03 -11.49
CA GLN A 77 -6.26 3.15 -11.71
C GLN A 77 -7.60 3.87 -11.55
N THR A 78 -7.73 4.73 -10.53
CA THR A 78 -8.97 5.46 -10.25
C THR A 78 -9.14 6.72 -11.10
N GLY A 79 -8.04 7.29 -11.61
CA GLY A 79 -8.03 8.43 -12.54
C GLY A 79 -7.95 8.06 -14.02
N GLY A 80 -7.85 6.76 -14.34
CA GLY A 80 -7.70 6.23 -15.70
C GLY A 80 -9.01 6.07 -16.49
N ALA A 81 -10.15 6.46 -15.92
CA ALA A 81 -11.42 6.58 -16.64
C ALA A 81 -11.60 8.02 -17.12
N ALA A 82 -10.92 8.39 -18.21
CA ALA A 82 -11.20 9.60 -18.99
C ALA A 82 -11.39 9.23 -20.46
#